data_AF-A0A971KSY4-F1
#
_entry.id   AF-A0A971KSY4-F1
#
_cell.length_a   1.000
_cell.length_b   1.000
_cell.length_c   1.000
_cell.angle_alpha   90.00
_cell.angle_beta   90.00
_cell.angle_gamma   90.00
#
_symmetry.space_group_name_H-M   'P 1'
#
loop_
_entity.id
_entity.type
_entity.pdbx_description
1 polymer ?
#
loop_
_entity_poly.entity_id
_entity_poly.type
_entity_poly.pdbx_seq_one_letter_code
_entity_poly.pdbx_strand_id
1 'polypeptide(L)'
;MHNKPVNFKEGFMEVIISFFAQVILVLSLIGFGFQFTQILKIDKSEIAGEKQVLIWALLGFLYITFFVTALNFFLPVPPIFSVTVLTIGLILFFVKFKELKKHLNIKLFKAFLLILVLMNILYLSYGFKAFDTGAYHIQSVKWVSESITPLGLANLMGNLGYTSLSFSGLAVTDFILFITDKPLFILYPALFSLFFACIYVSRKRLAAKSDIFFILSVLPLFMQSRSFGSFAPDNSVLIYTLVTIYLCIVLYEKEHSQASEVSLKSLITLLASFSFTIKLSSAPICLIPIYFLGEIFIKRAKLRKAFLITGCLCILLVIMFFIKSYMLSGYPAYPHPAFAIDKDWTVPRAQAVSEKTYISNYPKHDIRAFDE
;
A
#
# COMPACT_ATOMS: atom_id res chain seq x y z
N MET A 1 13.06 29.28 0.08
CA MET A 1 12.66 28.91 1.46
C MET A 1 13.92 28.83 2.31
N HIS A 2 14.10 29.73 3.27
CA HIS A 2 15.21 29.64 4.22
C HIS A 2 15.06 28.37 5.06
N ASN A 3 16.03 27.47 4.98
CA ASN A 3 16.19 26.36 5.92
C ASN A 3 16.41 26.93 7.32
N LYS A 4 15.34 27.06 8.11
CA LYS A 4 15.51 27.18 9.55
C LYS A 4 16.23 25.90 10.02
N PRO A 5 17.33 26.02 10.79
CA PRO A 5 17.97 24.85 11.35
C PRO A 5 16.93 24.10 12.18
N VAL A 6 16.69 22.82 11.84
CA VAL A 6 15.83 21.94 12.63
C VAL A 6 16.40 21.92 14.04
N ASN A 7 15.59 22.30 15.04
CA ASN A 7 15.97 22.20 16.43
C ASN A 7 16.27 20.72 16.72
N PHE A 8 17.53 20.39 17.01
CA PHE A 8 18.00 19.01 17.16
C PHE A 8 17.17 18.24 18.20
N LYS A 9 16.69 18.92 19.26
CA LYS A 9 15.82 18.32 20.28
C LYS A 9 14.44 17.93 19.72
N GLU A 10 13.84 18.78 18.88
CA GLU A 10 12.54 18.51 18.25
C GLU A 10 12.65 17.34 17.26
N GLY A 11 13.67 17.37 16.39
CA GLY A 11 13.91 16.29 15.43
C GLY A 11 14.17 14.93 16.11
N PHE A 12 14.88 14.93 17.25
CA PHE A 12 15.12 13.70 18.02
C PHE A 12 13.84 13.14 18.63
N MET A 13 12.96 13.98 19.18
CA MET A 13 11.68 13.54 19.73
C MET A 13 10.75 12.97 18.65
N GLU A 14 10.71 13.59 17.47
CA GLU A 14 9.92 13.09 16.33
C GLU A 14 10.34 11.70 15.89
N VAL A 15 11.64 11.40 15.95
CA VAL A 15 12.17 10.08 15.61
C VAL A 15 11.74 9.03 16.61
N ILE A 16 11.80 9.36 17.90
CA ILE A 16 11.33 8.46 18.96
C ILE A 16 9.83 8.17 18.78
N ILE A 17 9.03 9.22 18.58
CA ILE A 17 7.58 9.10 18.37
C ILE A 17 7.30 8.27 17.11
N SER A 18 7.98 8.56 16.00
CA SER A 18 7.85 7.82 14.74
C SER A 18 8.19 6.34 14.92
N PHE A 19 9.28 6.03 15.63
CA PHE A 19 9.69 4.66 15.89
C PHE A 19 8.60 3.85 16.62
N PHE A 20 8.08 4.38 17.73
CA PHE A 20 7.02 3.69 18.47
C PHE A 20 5.72 3.60 17.66
N ALA A 21 5.33 4.67 16.96
CA ALA A 21 4.15 4.67 16.10
C ALA A 21 4.27 3.63 14.97
N GLN A 22 5.44 3.49 14.36
CA GLN A 22 5.74 2.50 13.31
C GLN A 22 5.64 1.06 13.84
N VAL A 23 6.18 0.78 15.03
CA VAL A 23 6.06 -0.54 15.68
C VAL A 23 4.60 -0.87 15.94
N ILE A 24 3.86 0.05 16.58
CA ILE A 24 2.45 -0.11 16.92
C ILE A 24 1.60 -0.33 15.66
N LEU A 25 1.85 0.46 14.61
CA LEU A 25 1.18 0.34 13.32
C LEU A 25 1.39 -1.04 12.71
N VAL A 26 2.63 -1.53 12.65
CA VAL A 26 2.93 -2.86 12.08
C VAL A 26 2.22 -3.98 12.85
N LEU A 27 2.20 -3.92 14.18
CA LEU A 27 1.48 -4.91 14.99
C LEU A 27 -0.02 -4.88 14.68
N SER A 28 -0.61 -3.68 14.58
CA SER A 28 -2.01 -3.49 14.23
C SER A 28 -2.35 -4.03 12.83
N LEU A 29 -1.51 -3.74 11.83
CA LEU A 29 -1.64 -4.26 10.47
C LEU A 29 -1.55 -5.80 10.43
N ILE A 30 -0.61 -6.39 11.17
CA ILE A 30 -0.51 -7.86 11.28
C ILE A 30 -1.79 -8.44 11.88
N GLY A 31 -2.37 -7.81 12.91
CA GLY A 31 -3.63 -8.23 13.51
C GLY A 31 -4.78 -8.27 12.50
N PHE A 32 -4.98 -7.20 11.74
CA PHE A 32 -6.00 -7.16 10.68
C PHE A 32 -5.73 -8.17 9.58
N GLY A 33 -4.50 -8.27 9.06
CA GLY A 33 -4.19 -9.19 7.98
C GLY A 33 -4.32 -10.66 8.39
N PHE A 34 -3.95 -10.98 9.63
CA PHE A 34 -4.16 -12.32 10.17
C PHE A 34 -5.65 -12.66 10.26
N GLN A 35 -6.48 -11.75 10.79
CA GLN A 35 -7.93 -11.95 10.83
C GLN A 35 -8.52 -12.06 9.41
N PHE A 36 -8.08 -11.21 8.48
CA PHE A 36 -8.60 -11.18 7.13
C PHE A 36 -8.31 -12.48 6.37
N THR A 37 -7.12 -13.03 6.54
CA THR A 37 -6.79 -14.33 5.96
C THR A 37 -7.58 -15.48 6.56
N GLN A 38 -8.00 -15.42 7.83
CA GLN A 38 -8.92 -16.40 8.42
C GLN A 38 -10.32 -16.30 7.80
N ILE A 39 -10.84 -15.09 7.59
CA ILE A 39 -12.14 -14.84 6.92
C ILE A 39 -12.13 -15.41 5.50
N LEU A 40 -11.05 -15.18 4.76
CA LEU A 40 -10.87 -15.67 3.39
C LEU A 40 -10.48 -17.15 3.30
N LYS A 41 -10.26 -17.83 4.44
CA LYS A 41 -9.80 -19.23 4.52
C LYS A 41 -8.57 -19.50 3.65
N ILE A 42 -7.63 -18.55 3.59
CA ILE A 42 -6.40 -18.68 2.83
C ILE A 42 -5.48 -19.66 3.58
N ASP A 43 -5.17 -20.80 2.96
CA ASP A 43 -4.09 -21.69 3.40
C ASP A 43 -2.74 -21.00 3.15
N LYS A 44 -1.85 -21.12 4.14
CA LYS A 44 -0.55 -20.44 4.20
C LYS A 44 0.56 -21.38 4.63
N SER A 45 0.27 -22.66 4.79
CA SER A 45 1.16 -23.68 5.36
C SER A 45 2.50 -23.78 4.63
N GLU A 46 2.53 -23.39 3.36
CA GLU A 46 3.71 -23.51 2.48
C GLU A 46 4.57 -22.23 2.41
N ILE A 47 4.12 -21.13 3.01
CA ILE A 47 4.87 -19.87 3.05
C ILE A 47 5.74 -19.83 4.31
N ALA A 48 7.02 -19.47 4.16
CA ALA A 48 7.93 -19.31 5.28
C ALA A 48 7.41 -18.28 6.30
N GLY A 49 7.54 -18.57 7.60
CA GLY A 49 6.91 -17.80 8.66
C GLY A 49 7.27 -16.30 8.64
N GLU A 50 8.52 -15.95 8.37
CA GLU A 50 8.93 -14.55 8.28
C GLU A 50 8.25 -13.79 7.13
N LYS A 51 8.05 -14.44 5.99
CA LYS A 51 7.39 -13.83 4.81
C LYS A 51 5.88 -13.75 5.01
N GLN A 52 5.32 -14.69 5.77
CA GLN A 52 3.92 -14.69 6.15
C GLN A 52 3.57 -13.48 7.04
N VAL A 53 4.48 -13.07 7.93
CA VAL A 53 4.32 -11.85 8.75
C VAL A 53 4.24 -10.60 7.87
N LEU A 54 5.11 -10.49 6.86
CA LEU A 54 5.04 -9.40 5.87
C LEU A 54 3.71 -9.41 5.11
N ILE A 55 3.28 -10.57 4.63
CA ILE A 55 2.00 -10.73 3.93
C ILE A 55 0.83 -10.30 4.82
N TRP A 56 0.84 -10.62 6.12
CA TRP A 56 -0.19 -10.13 7.04
C TRP A 56 -0.18 -8.61 7.18
N ALA A 57 0.99 -7.99 7.33
CA ALA A 57 1.06 -6.52 7.39
C ALA A 57 0.47 -5.86 6.12
N LEU A 58 0.78 -6.42 4.93
CA LEU A 58 0.24 -5.94 3.66
C LEU A 58 -1.27 -6.18 3.56
N LEU A 59 -1.74 -7.38 3.85
CA LEU A 59 -3.18 -7.68 3.86
C LEU A 59 -3.95 -6.84 4.87
N GLY A 60 -3.35 -6.49 6.01
CA GLY A 60 -3.92 -5.56 6.97
C GLY A 60 -4.09 -4.16 6.37
N PHE A 61 -3.07 -3.66 5.68
CA PHE A 61 -3.16 -2.35 5.01
C PHE A 61 -4.21 -2.35 3.89
N LEU A 62 -4.26 -3.40 3.08
CA LEU A 62 -5.29 -3.59 2.06
C LEU A 62 -6.69 -3.63 2.69
N TYR A 63 -6.87 -4.46 3.73
CA TYR A 63 -8.14 -4.59 4.45
C TYR A 63 -8.62 -3.23 4.94
N ILE A 64 -7.77 -2.50 5.67
CA ILE A 64 -8.11 -1.16 6.17
C ILE A 64 -8.44 -0.22 5.01
N THR A 65 -7.61 -0.21 3.95
CA THR A 65 -7.83 0.65 2.79
C THR A 65 -9.18 0.40 2.12
N PHE A 66 -9.60 -0.86 2.01
CA PHE A 66 -10.90 -1.24 1.50
C PHE A 66 -12.03 -0.62 2.35
N PHE A 67 -12.04 -0.86 3.66
CA PHE A 67 -13.10 -0.34 4.53
C PHE A 67 -13.11 1.19 4.61
N VAL A 68 -11.93 1.81 4.71
CA VAL A 68 -11.81 3.26 4.79
C VAL A 68 -12.27 3.92 3.49
N THR A 69 -11.92 3.35 2.33
CA THR A 69 -12.41 3.88 1.05
C THR A 69 -13.93 3.75 0.95
N ALA A 70 -14.50 2.61 1.36
CA ALA A 70 -15.95 2.40 1.31
C ALA A 70 -16.69 3.39 2.22
N LEU A 71 -16.15 3.63 3.42
CA LEU A 71 -16.67 4.59 4.38
C LEU A 71 -16.56 6.03 3.86
N ASN A 72 -15.46 6.38 3.21
CA ASN A 72 -15.17 7.74 2.76
C ASN A 72 -16.09 8.27 1.66
N PHE A 73 -16.88 7.40 1.02
CA PHE A 73 -17.96 7.86 0.14
C PHE A 73 -19.10 8.53 0.90
N PHE A 74 -19.28 8.20 2.19
CA PHE A 74 -20.43 8.61 2.98
C PHE A 74 -20.05 9.45 4.20
N LEU A 75 -18.86 9.25 4.74
CA LEU A 75 -18.41 9.89 5.98
C LEU A 75 -16.92 10.30 5.90
N PRO A 76 -16.52 11.45 6.48
CA PRO A 76 -15.11 11.76 6.66
C PRO A 76 -14.43 10.73 7.59
N VAL A 77 -13.11 10.62 7.50
CA VAL A 77 -12.30 9.67 8.28
C VAL A 77 -11.36 10.44 9.22
N PRO A 78 -11.90 11.12 10.25
CA PRO A 78 -11.09 12.01 11.09
C PRO A 78 -10.03 11.23 11.88
N PRO A 79 -9.00 11.91 12.42
CA PRO A 79 -7.94 11.27 13.19
C PRO A 79 -8.44 10.34 14.32
N ILE A 80 -9.59 10.63 14.96
CA ILE A 80 -10.17 9.73 15.99
C ILE A 80 -10.53 8.34 15.44
N PHE A 81 -10.94 8.25 14.18
CA PHE A 81 -11.19 6.99 13.50
C PHE A 81 -9.90 6.17 13.37
N SER A 82 -8.79 6.84 13.05
CA SER A 82 -7.49 6.17 12.92
C SER A 82 -7.00 5.56 14.24
N VAL A 83 -7.25 6.21 15.39
CA VAL A 83 -7.00 5.64 16.72
C VAL A 83 -7.84 4.39 16.93
N THR A 84 -9.12 4.42 16.55
CA THR A 84 -10.03 3.27 16.68
C THR A 84 -9.54 2.08 15.84
N VAL A 85 -9.16 2.31 14.59
CA VAL A 85 -8.57 1.29 13.71
C VAL A 85 -7.31 0.71 14.34
N LEU A 86 -6.39 1.58 14.78
CA LEU A 86 -5.14 1.17 15.42
C LEU A 86 -5.39 0.25 16.61
N THR A 87 -6.29 0.65 17.52
CA THR A 87 -6.67 -0.09 18.72
C THR A 87 -7.30 -1.44 18.39
N ILE A 88 -8.23 -1.49 17.42
CA ILE A 88 -8.85 -2.75 17.00
C ILE A 88 -7.80 -3.73 16.46
N GLY A 89 -6.90 -3.27 15.58
CA GLY A 89 -5.85 -4.13 15.04
C GLY A 89 -4.88 -4.63 16.11
N LEU A 90 -4.56 -3.80 17.11
CA LEU A 90 -3.77 -4.24 18.27
C LEU A 90 -4.51 -5.30 19.10
N ILE A 91 -5.80 -5.11 19.37
CA ILE A 91 -6.62 -6.11 20.07
C ILE A 91 -6.59 -7.42 19.29
N LEU A 92 -6.81 -7.39 17.96
CA LEU A 92 -6.75 -8.57 17.11
C LEU A 92 -5.38 -9.26 17.19
N PHE A 93 -4.28 -8.48 17.16
CA PHE A 93 -2.92 -9.01 17.31
C PHE A 93 -2.73 -9.73 18.65
N PHE A 94 -3.11 -9.10 19.77
CA PHE A 94 -2.89 -9.66 21.11
C PHE A 94 -3.81 -10.84 21.41
N VAL A 95 -5.08 -10.79 20.98
CA VAL A 95 -6.02 -11.92 21.10
C VAL A 95 -5.51 -13.14 20.35
N LYS A 96 -4.89 -12.95 19.18
CA LYS A 96 -4.33 -14.03 18.35
C LYS A 96 -2.83 -14.27 18.56
N PHE A 97 -2.24 -13.69 19.60
CA PHE A 97 -0.79 -13.72 19.81
C PHE A 97 -0.22 -15.15 19.91
N LYS A 98 -0.97 -16.09 20.52
CA LYS A 98 -0.54 -17.50 20.64
C LYS A 98 -0.35 -18.18 19.28
N GLU A 99 -1.15 -17.81 18.28
CA GLU A 99 -1.04 -18.31 16.91
C GLU A 99 0.08 -17.57 16.16
N LEU A 100 0.10 -16.24 16.27
CA LEU A 100 1.08 -15.36 15.60
C LEU A 100 2.52 -15.61 16.05
N LYS A 101 2.75 -15.85 17.35
CA LYS A 101 4.11 -16.02 17.91
C LYS A 101 4.87 -17.20 17.29
N LYS A 102 4.18 -18.17 16.68
CA LYS A 102 4.80 -19.29 15.97
C LYS A 102 5.59 -18.83 14.74
N HIS A 103 5.21 -17.68 14.16
CA HIS A 103 5.82 -17.10 12.96
C HIS A 103 6.73 -15.91 13.28
N LEU A 104 6.57 -15.31 14.48
CA LEU A 104 7.40 -14.21 14.98
C LEU A 104 8.69 -14.75 15.62
N ASN A 105 9.72 -14.98 14.81
CA ASN A 105 11.04 -15.35 15.32
C ASN A 105 11.76 -14.13 15.96
N ILE A 106 12.45 -14.33 17.08
CA ILE A 106 13.27 -13.30 17.74
C ILE A 106 14.28 -12.64 16.79
N LYS A 107 14.82 -13.39 15.82
CA LYS A 107 15.74 -12.86 14.79
C LYS A 107 15.04 -11.85 13.88
N LEU A 108 13.80 -12.12 13.49
CA LEU A 108 12.99 -11.20 12.67
C LEU A 108 12.68 -9.93 13.46
N PHE A 109 12.27 -10.07 14.71
CA PHE A 109 11.96 -8.93 15.58
C PHE A 109 13.19 -8.03 15.79
N LYS A 110 14.35 -8.59 16.13
CA LYS A 110 15.60 -7.84 16.29
C LYS A 110 16.03 -7.15 14.99
N ALA A 111 15.93 -7.85 13.86
CA ALA A 111 16.25 -7.27 12.55
C ALA A 111 15.31 -6.12 12.19
N PHE A 112 14.00 -6.30 12.42
CA PHE A 112 13.00 -5.25 12.20
C PHE A 112 13.30 -4.00 13.02
N LEU A 113 13.53 -4.13 14.33
CA LEU A 113 13.83 -2.97 15.19
C LEU A 113 15.13 -2.26 14.74
N LEU A 114 16.19 -3.02 14.45
CA LEU A 114 17.45 -2.45 14.00
C LEU A 114 17.28 -1.68 12.69
N ILE A 115 16.64 -2.29 11.69
CA ILE A 115 16.43 -1.66 10.38
C ILE A 115 15.50 -0.46 10.51
N LEU A 116 14.51 -0.51 11.38
CA LEU A 116 13.62 0.62 11.64
C LEU A 116 14.37 1.82 12.22
N VAL A 117 15.30 1.59 13.16
CA VAL A 117 16.19 2.65 13.66
C VAL A 117 17.03 3.22 12.51
N LEU A 118 17.65 2.36 11.69
CA LEU A 118 18.44 2.81 10.54
C LEU A 118 17.61 3.62 9.55
N MET A 119 16.36 3.22 9.27
CA MET A 119 15.47 3.95 8.38
C MET A 119 15.12 5.35 8.91
N ASN A 120 14.88 5.49 10.22
CA ASN A 120 14.63 6.80 10.81
C ASN A 120 15.89 7.69 10.78
N ILE A 121 17.09 7.13 11.00
CA ILE A 121 18.36 7.87 10.86
C ILE A 121 18.57 8.32 9.41
N LEU A 122 18.31 7.44 8.44
CA LEU A 122 18.39 7.78 7.02
C LEU A 122 17.40 8.90 6.66
N TYR A 123 16.15 8.81 7.16
CA TYR A 123 15.15 9.84 6.95
C TYR A 123 15.59 11.21 7.49
N LEU A 124 16.12 11.26 8.71
CA LEU A 124 16.69 12.49 9.29
C LEU A 124 17.83 13.06 8.44
N SER A 125 18.65 12.19 7.86
CA SER A 125 19.85 12.57 7.12
C SER A 125 19.52 13.10 5.71
N TYR A 126 18.52 12.52 5.03
CA TYR A 126 18.11 12.95 3.69
C TYR A 126 17.18 14.16 3.70
N GLY A 127 16.42 14.36 4.78
CA GLY A 127 15.37 15.36 4.85
C GLY A 127 14.19 15.07 3.91
N PHE A 128 13.16 15.91 3.98
CA PHE A 128 11.98 15.78 3.12
C PHE A 128 12.27 16.32 1.71
N LYS A 129 12.37 15.42 0.71
CA LYS A 129 12.66 15.77 -0.70
C LYS A 129 11.60 15.26 -1.70
N ALA A 130 10.45 14.79 -1.21
CA ALA A 130 9.41 14.23 -2.07
C ALA A 130 8.45 15.34 -2.55
N PHE A 131 8.77 15.95 -3.70
CA PHE A 131 7.99 17.05 -4.30
C PHE A 131 6.49 16.77 -4.33
N ASP A 132 6.08 15.66 -4.95
CA ASP A 132 4.66 15.26 -5.07
C ASP A 132 3.97 15.06 -3.71
N THR A 133 4.74 14.70 -2.68
CA THR A 133 4.17 14.52 -1.35
C THR A 133 3.76 15.82 -0.73
N GLY A 134 4.58 16.86 -0.89
CA GLY A 134 4.24 18.22 -0.49
C GLY A 134 3.21 18.85 -1.41
N ALA A 135 3.25 18.53 -2.71
CA ALA A 135 2.36 19.12 -3.70
C ALA A 135 0.92 18.61 -3.57
N TYR A 136 0.70 17.29 -3.42
CA TYR A 136 -0.67 16.77 -3.35
C TYR A 136 -0.87 15.52 -2.50
N HIS A 137 0.12 14.66 -2.24
CA HIS A 137 -0.17 13.41 -1.51
C HIS A 137 -0.70 13.67 -0.08
N ILE A 138 -0.10 14.61 0.66
CA ILE A 138 -0.59 15.00 1.98
C ILE A 138 -2.01 15.58 1.87
N GLN A 139 -2.26 16.42 0.87
CA GLN A 139 -3.57 17.02 0.66
C GLN A 139 -4.64 15.99 0.28
N SER A 140 -4.30 14.99 -0.53
CA SER A 140 -5.19 13.88 -0.90
C SER A 140 -5.56 13.04 0.32
N VAL A 141 -4.63 12.81 1.26
CA VAL A 141 -4.92 12.13 2.53
C VAL A 141 -5.80 13.01 3.42
N LYS A 142 -5.47 14.30 3.55
CA LYS A 142 -6.25 15.30 4.28
C LYS A 142 -7.72 15.36 3.85
N TRP A 143 -8.00 15.34 2.55
CA TRP A 143 -9.37 15.33 2.02
C TRP A 143 -10.16 14.10 2.43
N VAL A 144 -9.52 12.93 2.60
CA VAL A 144 -10.17 11.73 3.16
C VAL A 144 -10.54 11.95 4.62
N SER A 145 -9.68 12.62 5.39
CA SER A 145 -9.88 12.83 6.81
C SER A 145 -10.90 13.91 7.14
N GLU A 146 -10.96 14.97 6.32
CA GLU A 146 -11.76 16.18 6.61
C GLU A 146 -13.12 16.19 5.89
N SER A 147 -13.34 15.35 4.88
CA SER A 147 -14.59 15.38 4.09
C SER A 147 -15.02 14.00 3.57
N ILE A 148 -16.30 13.91 3.18
CA ILE A 148 -16.73 12.87 2.24
C ILE A 148 -16.02 13.09 0.90
N THR A 149 -15.86 12.04 0.08
CA THR A 149 -15.18 12.16 -1.22
C THR A 149 -15.72 13.35 -2.04
N PRO A 150 -14.93 14.42 -2.26
CA PRO A 150 -15.44 15.63 -2.90
C PRO A 150 -15.72 15.42 -4.39
N LEU A 151 -16.71 16.15 -4.91
CA LEU A 151 -17.00 16.19 -6.33
C LEU A 151 -16.12 17.23 -7.04
N GLY A 152 -15.41 16.83 -8.08
CA GLY A 152 -14.65 17.73 -8.95
C GLY A 152 -13.43 18.39 -8.32
N LEU A 153 -12.84 17.76 -7.30
CA LEU A 153 -11.65 18.26 -6.60
C LEU A 153 -10.49 18.60 -7.54
N ALA A 154 -10.37 17.87 -8.65
CA ALA A 154 -9.37 18.09 -9.68
C ALA A 154 -9.48 19.46 -10.39
N ASN A 155 -10.62 20.16 -10.31
CA ASN A 155 -10.76 21.52 -10.83
C ASN A 155 -10.02 22.56 -9.97
N LEU A 156 -9.79 22.27 -8.68
CA LEU A 156 -9.00 23.15 -7.82
C LEU A 156 -7.51 23.01 -8.10
N MET A 157 -7.05 21.76 -8.23
CA MET A 157 -5.67 21.43 -8.57
C MET A 157 -5.68 20.05 -9.25
N GLY A 158 -5.18 19.97 -10.49
CA GLY A 158 -5.35 18.79 -11.34
C GLY A 158 -4.83 17.49 -10.71
N ASN A 159 -3.72 17.57 -9.97
CA ASN A 159 -3.12 16.42 -9.27
C ASN A 159 -4.00 15.83 -8.14
N LEU A 160 -4.98 16.57 -7.60
CA LEU A 160 -5.96 16.03 -6.64
C LEU A 160 -6.98 15.09 -7.32
N GLY A 161 -7.04 15.10 -8.65
CA GLY A 161 -7.76 14.09 -9.44
C GLY A 161 -7.02 12.76 -9.57
N TYR A 162 -5.72 12.70 -9.27
CA TYR A 162 -4.93 11.48 -9.35
C TYR A 162 -5.36 10.51 -8.25
N THR A 163 -6.19 9.56 -8.65
CA THR A 163 -6.80 8.62 -7.71
C THR A 163 -5.83 7.53 -7.33
N SER A 164 -5.65 7.34 -6.04
CA SER A 164 -5.00 6.17 -5.44
C SER A 164 -5.79 5.77 -4.21
N LEU A 165 -6.18 4.49 -4.10
CA LEU A 165 -6.80 4.00 -2.88
C LEU A 165 -5.84 3.99 -1.70
N SER A 166 -4.51 3.99 -1.92
CA SER A 166 -3.55 4.05 -0.81
C SER A 166 -3.68 5.33 0.02
N PHE A 167 -4.17 6.44 -0.55
CA PHE A 167 -4.44 7.67 0.22
C PHE A 167 -5.54 7.45 1.26
N SER A 168 -6.58 6.68 0.93
CA SER A 168 -7.59 6.29 1.92
C SER A 168 -6.97 5.46 3.05
N GLY A 169 -6.10 4.51 2.71
CA GLY A 169 -5.38 3.73 3.72
C GLY A 169 -4.44 4.58 4.57
N LEU A 170 -3.75 5.56 3.98
CA LEU A 170 -2.82 6.45 4.69
C LEU A 170 -3.52 7.37 5.69
N ALA A 171 -4.81 7.69 5.51
CA ALA A 171 -5.58 8.46 6.49
C ALA A 171 -5.63 7.79 7.88
N VAL A 172 -5.43 6.46 7.97
CA VAL A 172 -5.33 5.80 9.28
C VAL A 172 -3.99 6.01 9.99
N THR A 173 -3.08 6.78 9.41
CA THR A 173 -1.84 7.23 10.07
C THR A 173 -2.00 8.59 10.74
N ASP A 174 -3.13 9.27 10.54
CA ASP A 174 -3.40 10.60 11.09
C ASP A 174 -3.56 10.63 12.61
N PHE A 175 -3.61 9.48 13.31
CA PHE A 175 -3.57 9.44 14.78
C PHE A 175 -2.33 10.15 15.33
N ILE A 176 -1.26 10.21 14.52
CA ILE A 176 -0.03 10.89 14.88
C ILE A 176 -0.23 12.39 15.05
N LEU A 177 -1.22 12.98 14.37
CA LEU A 177 -1.55 14.40 14.48
C LEU A 177 -1.96 14.79 15.91
N PHE A 178 -2.55 13.87 16.69
CA PHE A 178 -2.85 14.12 18.11
C PHE A 178 -1.59 14.25 18.99
N ILE A 179 -0.44 13.79 18.51
CA ILE A 179 0.81 13.76 19.28
C ILE A 179 1.77 14.86 18.79
N THR A 180 1.82 15.10 17.48
CA THR A 180 2.85 15.96 16.88
C THR A 180 2.33 17.19 16.15
N ASP A 181 1.00 17.37 16.03
CA ASP A 181 0.34 18.44 15.24
C ASP A 181 0.77 18.52 13.76
N LYS A 182 1.51 17.52 13.28
CA LYS A 182 2.06 17.43 11.92
C LYS A 182 2.10 15.99 11.44
N PRO A 183 1.92 15.75 10.13
CA PRO A 183 1.96 14.40 9.59
C PRO A 183 3.38 13.83 9.73
N LEU A 184 3.47 12.57 10.18
CA LEU A 184 4.71 11.78 10.14
C LEU A 184 4.55 10.63 9.15
N PHE A 185 5.59 10.38 8.34
CA PHE A 185 5.58 9.32 7.34
C PHE A 185 5.88 7.97 7.99
N ILE A 186 4.90 7.38 8.69
CA ILE A 186 5.12 6.16 9.49
C ILE A 186 4.87 4.86 8.72
N LEU A 187 3.95 4.83 7.74
CA LEU A 187 3.54 3.57 7.11
C LEU A 187 4.68 2.90 6.34
N TYR A 188 5.23 3.59 5.34
CA TYR A 188 6.20 2.95 4.43
C TYR A 188 7.54 2.67 5.10
N PRO A 189 8.12 3.53 5.95
CA PRO A 189 9.33 3.16 6.68
C PRO A 189 9.12 1.90 7.53
N ALA A 190 7.94 1.72 8.12
CA ALA A 190 7.62 0.51 8.86
C ALA A 190 7.52 -0.73 7.95
N LEU A 191 6.79 -0.64 6.84
CA LEU A 191 6.63 -1.75 5.89
C LEU A 191 7.94 -2.13 5.18
N PHE A 192 8.75 -1.15 4.75
CA PHE A 192 10.07 -1.39 4.17
C PHE A 192 11.01 -2.01 5.21
N SER A 193 11.01 -1.53 6.45
CA SER A 193 11.82 -2.13 7.52
C SER A 193 11.45 -3.58 7.77
N LEU A 194 10.15 -3.91 7.77
CA LEU A 194 9.67 -5.28 7.87
C LEU A 194 10.11 -6.12 6.67
N PHE A 195 10.01 -5.59 5.44
CA PHE A 195 10.45 -6.28 4.23
C PHE A 195 11.95 -6.58 4.28
N PHE A 196 12.80 -5.58 4.55
CA PHE A 196 14.25 -5.77 4.69
C PHE A 196 14.60 -6.74 5.83
N ALA A 197 13.85 -6.75 6.93
CA ALA A 197 14.03 -7.71 8.01
C ALA A 197 13.71 -9.15 7.56
N CYS A 198 12.64 -9.33 6.77
CA CYS A 198 12.33 -10.62 6.15
C CYS A 198 13.45 -11.06 5.19
N ILE A 199 13.94 -10.17 4.31
CA ILE A 199 15.08 -10.46 3.41
C ILE A 199 16.30 -10.89 4.23
N TYR A 200 16.63 -10.12 5.28
CA TYR A 200 17.73 -10.45 6.17
C TYR A 200 17.53 -11.87 6.72
N VAL A 201 16.40 -12.20 7.35
CA VAL A 201 16.19 -13.54 7.92
C VAL A 201 16.25 -14.64 6.84
N SER A 202 15.63 -14.42 5.68
CA SER A 202 15.57 -15.39 4.58
C SER A 202 16.91 -15.58 3.86
N ARG A 203 17.90 -14.70 4.00
CA ARG A 203 19.23 -14.81 3.34
C ARG A 203 19.97 -16.13 3.58
N LYS A 204 19.65 -16.81 4.70
CA LYS A 204 20.26 -18.10 5.05
C LYS A 204 19.59 -19.29 4.33
N ARG A 205 18.48 -19.04 3.63
CA ARG A 205 17.68 -20.02 2.92
C ARG A 205 17.70 -19.68 1.43
N LEU A 206 18.80 -20.02 0.76
CA LEU A 206 18.98 -19.83 -0.69
C LEU A 206 18.70 -21.14 -1.46
N ALA A 207 17.64 -21.85 -1.08
CA ALA A 207 17.34 -23.17 -1.64
C ALA A 207 16.43 -23.10 -2.88
N ALA A 208 15.60 -22.06 -2.97
CA ALA A 208 14.52 -21.94 -3.94
C ALA A 208 14.69 -20.70 -4.84
N LYS A 209 14.24 -20.76 -6.09
CA LYS A 209 14.15 -19.62 -7.02
C LYS A 209 13.32 -18.48 -6.41
N SER A 210 12.24 -18.83 -5.70
CA SER A 210 11.43 -17.83 -4.98
C SER A 210 12.21 -17.14 -3.86
N ASP A 211 13.11 -17.84 -3.17
CA ASP A 211 13.99 -17.25 -2.15
C ASP A 211 15.01 -16.28 -2.77
N ILE A 212 15.62 -16.69 -3.89
CA ILE A 212 16.59 -15.86 -4.64
C ILE A 212 15.92 -14.57 -5.10
N PHE A 213 14.74 -14.67 -5.74
CA PHE A 213 13.97 -13.49 -6.16
C PHE A 213 13.63 -12.58 -4.99
N PHE A 214 13.17 -13.15 -3.87
CA PHE A 214 12.80 -12.37 -2.69
C PHE A 214 14.00 -11.60 -2.12
N ILE A 215 15.21 -12.19 -2.14
CA ILE A 215 16.43 -11.51 -1.71
C ILE A 215 16.86 -10.43 -2.71
N LEU A 216 16.82 -10.73 -4.01
CA LEU A 216 17.15 -9.76 -5.08
C LEU A 216 16.18 -8.57 -5.13
N SER A 217 14.99 -8.71 -4.56
CA SER A 217 14.04 -7.61 -4.38
C SER A 217 14.61 -6.46 -3.53
N VAL A 218 15.70 -6.67 -2.79
CA VAL A 218 16.47 -5.60 -2.11
C VAL A 218 16.90 -4.49 -3.08
N LEU A 219 17.19 -4.83 -4.35
CA LEU A 219 17.70 -3.88 -5.35
C LEU A 219 16.67 -2.80 -5.70
N PRO A 220 15.47 -3.13 -6.22
CA PRO A 220 14.46 -2.10 -6.52
C PRO A 220 13.96 -1.39 -5.25
N LEU A 221 13.92 -2.06 -4.10
CA LEU A 221 13.62 -1.42 -2.81
C LEU A 221 14.66 -0.32 -2.50
N PHE A 222 15.94 -0.63 -2.61
CA PHE A 222 17.01 0.33 -2.35
C PHE A 222 16.99 1.52 -3.33
N MET A 223 16.66 1.30 -4.60
CA MET A 223 16.51 2.37 -5.58
C MET A 223 15.40 3.37 -5.20
N GLN A 224 14.36 2.92 -4.50
CA GLN A 224 13.23 3.75 -4.04
C GLN A 224 13.50 4.47 -2.70
N SER A 225 14.68 4.30 -2.11
CA SER A 225 15.02 4.76 -0.75
C SER A 225 14.79 6.24 -0.48
N ARG A 226 14.97 7.10 -1.50
CA ARG A 226 14.75 8.55 -1.40
C ARG A 226 13.29 8.93 -1.09
N SER A 227 12.36 8.02 -1.31
CA SER A 227 10.91 8.27 -1.14
C SER A 227 10.30 7.50 0.02
N PHE A 228 11.08 6.77 0.83
CA PHE A 228 10.55 5.98 1.94
C PHE A 228 9.80 6.83 2.96
N GLY A 229 10.30 8.03 3.26
CA GLY A 229 9.61 9.01 4.11
C GLY A 229 8.65 9.90 3.31
N SER A 230 7.68 9.31 2.64
CA SER A 230 6.72 10.05 1.81
C SER A 230 5.35 9.36 1.78
N PHE A 231 4.34 9.98 1.17
CA PHE A 231 3.03 9.35 0.91
C PHE A 231 2.89 8.83 -0.53
N ALA A 232 4.01 8.70 -1.25
CA ALA A 232 4.00 8.29 -2.66
C ALA A 232 3.32 6.92 -2.88
N PRO A 233 2.32 6.84 -3.78
CA PRO A 233 1.69 5.56 -4.16
C PRO A 233 2.67 4.53 -4.73
N ASP A 234 3.78 4.97 -5.32
CA ASP A 234 4.84 4.11 -5.85
C ASP A 234 5.44 3.16 -4.80
N ASN A 235 5.54 3.60 -3.55
CA ASN A 235 6.03 2.74 -2.46
C ASN A 235 5.10 1.54 -2.23
N SER A 236 3.78 1.78 -2.24
CA SER A 236 2.81 0.69 -2.18
C SER A 236 2.93 -0.22 -3.40
N VAL A 237 2.84 0.33 -4.61
CA VAL A 237 2.88 -0.45 -5.85
C VAL A 237 4.12 -1.34 -5.90
N LEU A 238 5.29 -0.82 -5.52
CA LEU A 238 6.54 -1.57 -5.47
C LEU A 238 6.44 -2.78 -4.55
N ILE A 239 6.07 -2.58 -3.28
CA ILE A 239 6.00 -3.67 -2.29
C ILE A 239 4.97 -4.72 -2.72
N TYR A 240 3.77 -4.30 -3.11
CA TYR A 240 2.71 -5.21 -3.54
C TYR A 240 3.09 -5.99 -4.79
N THR A 241 3.72 -5.34 -5.77
CA THR A 241 4.17 -5.99 -7.01
C THR A 241 5.27 -7.02 -6.73
N LEU A 242 6.27 -6.67 -5.92
CA LEU A 242 7.34 -7.61 -5.55
C LEU A 242 6.80 -8.84 -4.81
N VAL A 243 5.90 -8.65 -3.84
CA VAL A 243 5.29 -9.77 -3.12
C VAL A 243 4.39 -10.60 -4.03
N THR A 244 3.66 -9.97 -4.95
CA THR A 244 2.83 -10.67 -5.95
C THR A 244 3.68 -11.56 -6.85
N ILE A 245 4.78 -11.04 -7.40
CA ILE A 245 5.71 -11.82 -8.24
C ILE A 245 6.36 -12.94 -7.43
N TYR A 246 6.80 -12.65 -6.21
CA TYR A 246 7.34 -13.67 -5.30
C TYR A 246 6.36 -14.83 -5.13
N LEU A 247 5.10 -14.55 -4.85
CA LEU A 247 4.06 -15.58 -4.67
C LEU A 247 3.75 -16.33 -5.98
N CYS A 248 3.80 -15.68 -7.14
CA CYS A 248 3.72 -16.36 -8.43
C CYS A 248 4.87 -17.37 -8.59
N ILE A 249 6.10 -17.00 -8.24
CA ILE A 249 7.24 -17.93 -8.31
C ILE A 249 7.02 -19.10 -7.36
N VAL A 250 6.56 -18.84 -6.12
CA VAL A 250 6.22 -19.92 -5.17
C VAL A 250 5.20 -20.90 -5.77
N LEU A 251 4.12 -20.38 -6.36
CA LEU A 251 3.02 -21.17 -6.95
C LEU A 251 3.49 -22.12 -8.07
N TYR A 252 4.49 -21.73 -8.84
CA TYR A 252 4.99 -22.53 -9.98
C TYR A 252 6.27 -23.32 -9.67
N GLU A 253 6.87 -23.09 -8.51
CA GLU A 253 8.11 -23.75 -8.13
C GLU A 253 7.88 -25.14 -7.52
N LYS A 254 6.72 -25.38 -6.91
CA LYS A 254 6.41 -26.63 -6.21
C LYS A 254 5.03 -27.16 -6.62
N GLU A 255 4.84 -28.45 -6.44
CA GLU A 255 3.50 -29.02 -6.47
C GLU A 255 2.75 -28.63 -5.20
N HIS A 256 1.48 -28.27 -5.38
CA HIS A 256 0.62 -27.78 -4.32
C HIS A 256 -0.61 -28.67 -4.20
N SER A 257 -1.11 -28.86 -2.99
CA SER A 257 -2.45 -29.40 -2.83
C SER A 257 -3.45 -28.49 -3.53
N GLN A 258 -4.57 -29.06 -4.01
CA GLN A 258 -5.61 -28.28 -4.70
C GLN A 258 -6.13 -27.10 -3.86
N ALA A 259 -6.19 -27.26 -2.54
CA ALA A 259 -6.62 -26.21 -1.61
C ALA A 259 -5.57 -25.09 -1.44
N SER A 260 -4.28 -25.46 -1.32
CA SER A 260 -3.21 -24.47 -1.21
C SER A 260 -3.03 -23.68 -2.51
N GLU A 261 -3.12 -24.35 -3.67
CA GLU A 261 -3.03 -23.70 -4.98
C GLU A 261 -4.10 -22.61 -5.15
N VAL A 262 -5.35 -22.90 -4.77
CA VAL A 262 -6.46 -21.91 -4.82
C VAL A 262 -6.23 -20.78 -3.82
N SER A 263 -5.68 -21.08 -2.65
CA SER A 263 -5.37 -20.08 -1.62
C SER A 263 -4.29 -19.11 -2.09
N LEU A 264 -3.21 -19.62 -2.68
CA LEU A 264 -2.14 -18.83 -3.29
C LEU A 264 -2.66 -17.99 -4.44
N LYS A 265 -3.41 -18.58 -5.38
CA LYS A 265 -4.04 -17.84 -6.48
C LYS A 265 -4.94 -16.72 -5.96
N SER A 266 -5.74 -16.97 -4.92
CA SER A 266 -6.61 -15.96 -4.30
C SER A 266 -5.81 -14.80 -3.72
N LEU A 267 -4.75 -15.11 -2.99
CA LEU A 267 -3.86 -14.12 -2.41
C LEU A 267 -3.19 -13.27 -3.50
N ILE A 268 -2.63 -13.91 -4.53
CA ILE A 268 -1.99 -13.23 -5.66
C ILE A 268 -2.97 -12.32 -6.38
N THR A 269 -4.18 -12.80 -6.69
CA THR A 269 -5.24 -12.02 -7.33
C THR A 269 -5.57 -10.78 -6.51
N LEU A 270 -5.74 -10.94 -5.18
CA LEU A 270 -6.09 -9.83 -4.30
C LEU A 270 -4.99 -8.76 -4.23
N LEU A 271 -3.72 -9.16 -4.08
CA LEU A 271 -2.58 -8.23 -4.03
C LEU A 271 -2.36 -7.52 -5.37
N ALA A 272 -2.49 -8.25 -6.49
CA ALA A 272 -2.37 -7.69 -7.84
C ALA A 272 -3.47 -6.67 -8.13
N SER A 273 -4.73 -7.00 -7.83
CA SER A 273 -5.87 -6.09 -8.00
C SER A 273 -5.73 -4.85 -7.12
N PHE A 274 -5.24 -4.99 -5.88
CA PHE A 274 -4.99 -3.83 -5.04
C PHE A 274 -3.88 -2.92 -5.59
N SER A 275 -2.78 -3.48 -6.09
CA SER A 275 -1.71 -2.73 -6.76
C SER A 275 -2.22 -1.86 -7.91
N PHE A 276 -3.17 -2.37 -8.70
CA PHE A 276 -3.86 -1.62 -9.76
C PHE A 276 -4.67 -0.44 -9.25
N THR A 277 -5.44 -0.63 -8.17
CA THR A 277 -6.23 0.45 -7.55
C THR A 277 -5.40 1.50 -6.82
N ILE A 278 -4.10 1.27 -6.65
CA ILE A 278 -3.16 2.26 -6.12
C ILE A 278 -2.62 3.14 -7.25
N LYS A 279 -2.24 2.56 -8.40
CA LYS A 279 -1.70 3.33 -9.52
C LYS A 279 -1.98 2.62 -10.83
N LEU A 280 -2.62 3.32 -11.78
CA LEU A 280 -2.97 2.76 -13.09
C LEU A 280 -1.76 2.26 -13.89
N SER A 281 -0.55 2.79 -13.67
CA SER A 281 0.66 2.31 -14.33
C SER A 281 1.05 0.88 -13.96
N SER A 282 0.47 0.29 -12.89
CA SER A 282 0.66 -1.12 -12.54
C SER A 282 -0.28 -2.06 -13.32
N ALA A 283 -1.10 -1.56 -14.25
CA ALA A 283 -2.03 -2.34 -15.07
C ALA A 283 -1.48 -3.65 -15.66
N PRO A 284 -0.20 -3.78 -16.09
CA PRO A 284 0.33 -5.06 -16.54
C PRO A 284 0.20 -6.20 -15.52
N ILE A 285 0.23 -5.90 -14.21
CA ILE A 285 0.05 -6.89 -13.15
C ILE A 285 -1.35 -7.51 -13.14
N CYS A 286 -2.35 -6.82 -13.69
CA CYS A 286 -3.73 -7.31 -13.79
C CYS A 286 -3.91 -8.49 -14.75
N LEU A 287 -2.91 -8.78 -15.61
CA LEU A 287 -2.95 -9.98 -16.43
C LEU A 287 -2.99 -11.26 -15.57
N ILE A 288 -2.36 -11.24 -14.39
CA ILE A 288 -2.35 -12.37 -13.44
C ILE A 288 -3.75 -12.69 -12.90
N PRO A 289 -4.49 -11.75 -12.25
CA PRO A 289 -5.84 -12.02 -11.78
C PRO A 289 -6.79 -12.38 -12.92
N ILE A 290 -6.68 -11.76 -14.11
CA ILE A 290 -7.49 -12.11 -15.28
C ILE A 290 -7.26 -13.57 -15.67
N TYR A 291 -6.00 -14.01 -15.76
CA TYR A 291 -5.64 -15.37 -16.09
C TYR A 291 -6.16 -16.37 -15.04
N PHE A 292 -5.95 -16.11 -13.74
CA PHE A 292 -6.41 -17.02 -12.67
C PHE A 292 -7.94 -17.09 -12.57
N LEU A 293 -8.63 -15.95 -12.74
CA LEU A 293 -10.09 -15.93 -12.84
C LEU A 293 -10.54 -16.80 -14.01
N GLY A 294 -10.01 -16.58 -15.21
CA GLY A 294 -10.36 -17.38 -16.39
C GLY A 294 -10.11 -18.89 -16.20
N GLU A 295 -8.93 -19.26 -15.68
CA GLU A 295 -8.58 -20.65 -15.43
C GLU A 295 -9.55 -21.33 -14.45
N ILE A 296 -9.84 -20.70 -13.31
CA ILE A 296 -10.70 -21.27 -12.27
C ILE A 296 -12.16 -21.36 -12.74
N PHE A 297 -12.66 -20.30 -13.39
CA PHE A 297 -14.02 -20.29 -13.90
C PHE A 297 -14.23 -21.33 -15.00
N ILE A 298 -13.28 -21.52 -15.93
CA ILE A 298 -13.42 -22.46 -17.03
C ILE A 298 -13.16 -23.90 -16.58
N LYS A 299 -12.08 -24.15 -15.83
CA LYS A 299 -11.56 -25.52 -15.64
C LYS A 299 -11.88 -26.15 -14.29
N ARG A 300 -12.28 -25.37 -13.26
CA ARG A 300 -12.31 -25.86 -11.86
C ARG A 300 -13.61 -25.52 -11.13
N ALA A 301 -14.75 -26.04 -11.64
CA ALA A 301 -16.09 -25.75 -11.12
C ALA A 301 -16.27 -25.97 -9.60
N LYS A 302 -15.67 -27.04 -9.04
CA LYS A 302 -15.75 -27.35 -7.61
C LYS A 302 -15.07 -26.32 -6.70
N LEU A 303 -14.09 -25.57 -7.24
CA LEU A 303 -13.30 -24.59 -6.49
C LEU A 303 -13.81 -23.15 -6.66
N ARG A 304 -14.79 -22.93 -7.54
CA ARG A 304 -15.35 -21.59 -7.82
C ARG A 304 -15.82 -20.88 -6.55
N LYS A 305 -16.50 -21.58 -5.63
CA LYS A 305 -17.02 -20.96 -4.39
C LYS A 305 -15.95 -20.32 -3.52
N ALA A 306 -14.78 -20.97 -3.38
CA ALA A 306 -13.68 -20.43 -2.59
C ALA A 306 -13.06 -19.19 -3.25
N PHE A 307 -12.97 -19.19 -4.58
CA PHE A 307 -12.40 -18.09 -5.34
C PHE A 307 -13.38 -16.93 -5.59
N LEU A 308 -14.69 -17.20 -5.57
CA LEU A 308 -15.75 -16.22 -5.83
C LEU A 308 -15.72 -15.06 -4.85
N ILE A 309 -15.50 -15.32 -3.55
CA ILE A 309 -15.41 -14.26 -2.54
C ILE A 309 -14.24 -13.31 -2.88
N THR A 310 -13.06 -13.86 -3.17
CA THR A 310 -11.89 -13.08 -3.58
C THR A 310 -12.17 -12.30 -4.87
N GLY A 311 -12.77 -12.93 -5.87
CA GLY A 311 -13.17 -12.28 -7.12
C GLY A 311 -14.12 -11.10 -6.90
N CYS A 312 -15.15 -11.28 -6.07
CA CYS A 312 -16.07 -10.21 -5.69
C CYS A 312 -15.35 -9.06 -4.98
N LEU A 313 -14.45 -9.35 -4.03
CA LEU A 313 -13.65 -8.32 -3.35
C LEU A 313 -12.77 -7.54 -4.32
N CYS A 314 -12.12 -8.21 -5.28
CA CYS A 314 -11.31 -7.56 -6.31
C CYS A 314 -12.15 -6.66 -7.21
N ILE A 315 -13.34 -7.12 -7.62
CA ILE A 315 -14.29 -6.33 -8.41
C ILE A 315 -14.74 -5.10 -7.62
N LEU A 316 -15.11 -5.27 -6.35
CA LEU A 316 -15.51 -4.16 -5.48
C LEU A 316 -14.38 -3.13 -5.32
N LEU A 317 -13.14 -3.57 -5.09
CA LEU A 317 -11.97 -2.67 -5.03
C LEU A 317 -11.83 -1.82 -6.29
N VAL A 318 -11.93 -2.47 -7.47
CA VAL A 318 -11.82 -1.80 -8.77
C VAL A 318 -12.99 -0.83 -8.99
N ILE A 319 -14.22 -1.23 -8.65
CA ILE A 319 -15.39 -0.35 -8.72
C ILE A 319 -15.20 0.87 -7.84
N MET A 320 -14.75 0.69 -6.60
CA MET A 320 -14.51 1.80 -5.67
C MET A 320 -13.44 2.75 -6.19
N PHE A 321 -12.38 2.24 -6.80
CA PHE A 321 -11.39 3.07 -7.49
C PHE A 321 -12.02 3.93 -8.58
N PHE A 322 -12.81 3.33 -9.48
CA PHE A 322 -13.44 4.04 -10.58
C PHE A 322 -14.49 5.06 -10.11
N ILE A 323 -15.29 4.72 -9.09
CA ILE A 323 -16.24 5.65 -8.47
C ILE A 323 -15.49 6.82 -7.85
N LYS A 324 -14.42 6.57 -7.08
CA LYS A 324 -13.63 7.64 -6.46
C LYS A 324 -12.97 8.53 -7.52
N SER A 325 -12.39 7.94 -8.56
CA SER A 325 -11.77 8.71 -9.66
C SER A 325 -12.78 9.54 -10.42
N TYR A 326 -13.94 8.94 -10.69
CA TYR A 326 -15.08 9.67 -11.24
C TYR A 326 -15.42 10.84 -10.34
N MET A 327 -15.78 10.63 -9.06
CA MET A 327 -16.13 11.70 -8.13
C MET A 327 -15.09 12.83 -8.07
N LEU A 328 -13.81 12.52 -8.06
CA LEU A 328 -12.77 13.54 -7.94
C LEU A 328 -12.60 14.40 -9.20
N SER A 329 -13.00 13.93 -10.39
CA SER A 329 -12.58 14.57 -11.66
C SER A 329 -13.60 14.57 -12.80
N GLY A 330 -14.62 13.73 -12.74
CA GLY A 330 -15.59 13.46 -13.80
C GLY A 330 -15.12 12.37 -14.78
N TYR A 331 -13.91 11.82 -14.58
CA TYR A 331 -13.32 10.77 -15.40
C TYR A 331 -13.07 9.50 -14.57
N PRO A 332 -13.40 8.30 -15.07
CA PRO A 332 -13.11 7.06 -14.37
C PRO A 332 -11.59 6.79 -14.19
N ALA A 333 -10.75 7.33 -15.06
CA ALA A 333 -9.30 7.09 -15.04
C ALA A 333 -8.51 8.38 -15.32
N TYR A 334 -8.80 9.45 -14.57
CA TYR A 334 -8.13 10.74 -14.73
C TYR A 334 -6.59 10.64 -14.68
N PRO A 335 -5.83 11.35 -15.54
CA PRO A 335 -6.27 12.37 -16.50
C PRO A 335 -6.64 11.83 -17.89
N HIS A 336 -6.93 10.53 -18.05
CA HIS A 336 -7.33 10.01 -19.35
C HIS A 336 -8.68 10.62 -19.81
N PRO A 337 -8.75 11.30 -20.97
CA PRO A 337 -9.92 12.08 -21.37
C PRO A 337 -11.09 11.24 -21.93
N ALA A 338 -11.11 9.94 -21.65
CA ALA A 338 -12.13 9.02 -22.14
C ALA A 338 -13.17 8.72 -21.07
N PHE A 339 -14.39 8.39 -21.51
CA PHE A 339 -15.49 7.97 -20.64
C PHE A 339 -15.87 8.99 -19.57
N ALA A 340 -15.63 10.28 -19.83
CA ALA A 340 -16.14 11.36 -19.00
C ALA A 340 -17.66 11.31 -18.98
N ILE A 341 -18.26 11.58 -17.82
CA ILE A 341 -19.70 11.84 -17.74
C ILE A 341 -19.87 13.35 -17.59
N ASP A 342 -20.60 13.95 -18.52
CA ASP A 342 -20.82 15.40 -18.54
C ASP A 342 -21.67 15.82 -17.33
N LYS A 343 -21.04 16.59 -16.43
CA LYS A 343 -21.59 17.12 -15.18
C LYS A 343 -20.93 18.45 -14.87
N ASP A 344 -21.61 19.28 -14.09
CA ASP A 344 -21.17 20.64 -13.74
C ASP A 344 -19.78 20.71 -13.08
N TRP A 345 -19.36 19.61 -12.44
CA TRP A 345 -18.08 19.50 -11.75
C TRP A 345 -17.03 18.68 -12.52
N THR A 346 -17.34 18.17 -13.71
CA THR A 346 -16.40 17.40 -14.53
C THR A 346 -15.29 18.33 -15.04
N VAL A 347 -14.03 17.90 -14.89
CA VAL A 347 -12.87 18.66 -15.35
C VAL A 347 -12.99 18.93 -16.86
N PRO A 348 -12.73 20.16 -17.34
CA PRO A 348 -12.76 20.45 -18.77
C PRO A 348 -11.83 19.52 -19.55
N ARG A 349 -12.32 18.97 -20.67
CA ARG A 349 -11.56 18.03 -21.51
C ARG A 349 -10.19 18.57 -21.91
N ALA A 350 -10.08 19.86 -22.19
CA ALA A 350 -8.81 20.51 -22.53
C ALA A 350 -7.79 20.39 -21.39
N GLN A 351 -8.22 20.59 -20.13
CA GLN A 351 -7.38 20.41 -18.95
C GLN A 351 -6.95 18.95 -18.77
N ALA A 352 -7.89 18.00 -18.88
CA ALA A 352 -7.54 16.57 -18.80
C ALA A 352 -6.53 16.14 -19.87
N VAL A 353 -6.68 16.62 -21.12
CA VAL A 353 -5.72 16.37 -22.20
C VAL A 353 -4.35 17.00 -21.89
N SER A 354 -4.32 18.23 -21.36
CA SER A 354 -3.09 18.91 -20.97
C SER A 354 -2.34 18.12 -19.90
N GLU A 355 -3.03 17.67 -18.85
CA GLU A 355 -2.48 16.88 -17.75
C GLU A 355 -1.96 15.52 -18.22
N LYS A 356 -2.73 14.81 -19.06
CA LYS A 356 -2.27 13.56 -19.68
C LYS A 356 -0.97 13.79 -20.49
N THR A 357 -0.89 14.89 -21.22
CA THR A 357 0.28 15.24 -22.04
C THR A 357 1.48 15.55 -21.16
N TYR A 358 1.29 16.32 -20.08
CA TYR A 358 2.32 16.62 -19.10
C TYR A 358 2.91 15.35 -18.50
N ILE A 359 2.08 14.45 -17.96
CA ILE A 359 2.53 13.17 -17.38
C ILE A 359 3.28 12.32 -18.42
N SER A 360 2.79 12.27 -19.66
CA SER A 360 3.40 11.45 -20.72
C SER A 360 4.76 11.98 -21.18
N ASN A 361 4.99 13.29 -21.04
CA ASN A 361 6.23 13.95 -21.42
C ASN A 361 7.19 14.12 -20.24
N TYR A 362 6.74 13.98 -19.01
CA TYR A 362 7.57 14.06 -17.80
C TYR A 362 8.85 13.19 -17.87
N PRO A 363 8.82 11.92 -18.32
CA PRO A 363 10.03 11.11 -18.43
C PRO A 363 10.94 11.50 -19.62
N LYS A 364 10.44 12.35 -20.54
CA LYS A 364 11.13 12.76 -21.76
C LYS A 364 11.80 14.13 -21.65
N HIS A 365 11.42 14.92 -20.65
CA HIS A 365 12.11 16.17 -20.36
C HIS A 365 13.44 15.87 -19.67
N ASP A 366 14.54 16.33 -20.28
CA ASP A 366 15.87 16.30 -19.67
C ASP A 366 15.85 17.20 -18.43
N ILE A 367 15.98 16.59 -17.25
CA ILE A 367 15.89 17.25 -15.94
C ILE A 367 17.03 18.28 -15.77
N ARG A 368 18.00 18.34 -16.68
CA ARG A 368 19.09 19.33 -16.68
C ARG A 368 18.67 20.77 -16.95
N ALA A 369 17.46 21.03 -17.44
CA ALA A 369 17.05 22.38 -17.84
C ALA A 369 16.41 23.23 -16.71
N PHE A 370 16.30 22.71 -15.48
CA PHE A 370 15.68 23.42 -14.36
C PHE A 370 16.63 23.73 -13.17
N ASP A 371 17.92 23.42 -13.33
CA ASP A 371 18.98 23.70 -12.32
C ASP A 371 19.92 24.86 -12.74
N GLU A 372 19.51 25.71 -13.69
CA GLU A 372 20.18 27.01 -13.98
C GLU A 372 19.42 28.20 -13.38
#